data_AF-A0AAD5IRR3-F1
#
_entry.id   AF-A0AAD5IRR3-F1
#
_cell.length_a   1.000
_cell.length_b   1.000
_cell.length_c   1.000
_cell.angle_alpha   90.00
_cell.angle_beta   90.00
_cell.angle_gamma   90.00
#
_symmetry.space_group_name_H-M   'P 1'
#
loop_
_entity.id
_entity.type
_entity.pdbx_description
1 polymer ?
#
loop_
_entity_poly.entity_id
_entity_poly.type
_entity_poly.pdbx_seq_one_letter_code
_entity_poly.pdbx_strand_id
1 'polypeptide(L)'
;MASRMEEIHQALQGGIYRLRNGSKEFVNVLMHYKIPMALVSTRPRKALETAIMTVGIKEYFTEIVAAEDVHRGKPDPEMFVYAAQLLNFIPERCIVFGNSNLTVEAAHDAQMKCVAVASKHPVYELGAADLVVRNLNELTVVDLKNLADIESAEFGSLEPEMELEEEEDERSSLVGVDDIFW
;
A
#
# COMPACT_ATOMS: atom_id res chain seq x y z
N MET A 1 17.48 21.41 -10.79
CA MET A 1 16.29 21.60 -11.66
C MET A 1 14.98 21.38 -10.89
N ALA A 2 14.83 20.32 -10.10
CA ALA A 2 13.62 20.05 -9.32
C ALA A 2 13.19 21.22 -8.41
N SER A 3 14.12 21.86 -7.69
CA SER A 3 13.81 23.02 -6.82
C SER A 3 13.22 24.21 -7.58
N ARG A 4 13.69 24.47 -8.81
CA ARG A 4 13.19 25.56 -9.65
C ARG A 4 11.78 25.31 -10.15
N MET A 5 11.46 24.06 -10.52
CA MET A 5 10.10 23.66 -10.90
C MET A 5 9.15 23.76 -9.70
N GLU A 6 9.62 23.39 -8.51
CA GLU A 6 8.85 23.48 -7.27
C GLU A 6 8.50 24.92 -6.89
N GLU A 7 9.45 25.86 -7.00
CA GLU A 7 9.19 27.29 -6.78
C GLU A 7 8.06 27.82 -7.68
N ILE A 8 8.10 27.47 -8.98
CA ILE A 8 7.08 27.85 -9.95
C ILE A 8 5.74 27.20 -9.57
N HIS A 9 5.75 25.93 -9.21
CA HIS A 9 4.55 25.20 -8.80
C HIS A 9 3.89 25.81 -7.57
N GLN A 10 4.66 26.17 -6.54
CA GLN A 10 4.16 26.83 -5.33
C GLN A 10 3.59 28.21 -5.63
N ALA A 11 4.28 29.00 -6.48
CA ALA A 11 3.82 30.31 -6.89
C ALA A 11 2.48 30.26 -7.66
N LEU A 12 2.23 29.19 -8.42
CA LEU A 12 1.01 29.03 -9.22
C LEU A 12 -0.16 28.40 -8.43
N GLN A 13 0.11 27.44 -7.53
CA GLN A 13 -0.94 26.68 -6.82
C GLN A 13 -1.22 27.17 -5.40
N GLY A 14 -0.50 28.18 -4.91
CA GLY A 14 -0.76 28.82 -3.61
C GLY A 14 -0.49 27.91 -2.40
N GLY A 15 0.30 26.85 -2.56
CA GLY A 15 0.75 25.99 -1.45
C GLY A 15 -0.35 25.17 -0.76
N ILE A 16 -1.55 25.08 -1.33
CA ILE A 16 -2.64 24.29 -0.74
C ILE A 16 -2.52 22.84 -1.19
N TYR A 17 -2.15 21.95 -0.26
CA TYR A 17 -2.15 20.51 -0.49
C TYR A 17 -3.54 19.93 -0.18
N ARG A 18 -4.11 19.19 -1.12
CA ARG A 18 -5.37 18.46 -0.94
C ARG A 18 -5.22 17.02 -1.38
N LEU A 19 -5.77 16.12 -0.58
CA LEU A 19 -5.95 14.73 -0.98
C LEU A 19 -6.99 14.64 -2.09
N ARG A 20 -6.81 13.68 -2.99
CA ARG A 20 -7.87 13.31 -3.93
C ARG A 20 -8.91 12.48 -3.21
N ASN A 21 -10.13 12.53 -3.74
CA ASN A 21 -11.24 11.70 -3.25
C ASN A 21 -10.82 10.23 -3.18
N GLY A 22 -11.16 9.58 -2.06
CA GLY A 22 -10.84 8.18 -1.80
C GLY A 22 -9.40 7.91 -1.39
N SER A 23 -8.48 8.89 -1.43
CA SER A 23 -7.06 8.63 -1.12
C SER A 23 -6.85 8.24 0.33
N LYS A 24 -7.51 8.94 1.27
CA LYS A 24 -7.36 8.69 2.70
C LYS A 24 -7.96 7.34 3.08
N GLU A 25 -9.13 7.06 2.55
CA GLU A 25 -9.85 5.79 2.74
C GLU A 25 -9.01 4.63 2.20
N PHE A 26 -8.44 4.77 1.02
CA PHE A 26 -7.62 3.74 0.41
C PHE A 26 -6.34 3.46 1.19
N VAL A 27 -5.57 4.48 1.60
CA VAL A 27 -4.37 4.25 2.42
C VAL A 27 -4.70 3.67 3.80
N ASN A 28 -5.86 4.01 4.38
CA ASN A 28 -6.34 3.38 5.62
C ASN A 28 -6.61 1.88 5.41
N VAL A 29 -7.20 1.49 4.28
CA VAL A 29 -7.40 0.09 3.93
C VAL A 29 -6.05 -0.61 3.82
N LEU A 30 -5.07 -0.04 3.10
CA LEU A 30 -3.74 -0.64 2.98
C LEU A 30 -3.04 -0.80 4.34
N MET A 31 -3.15 0.19 5.22
CA MET A 31 -2.64 0.11 6.60
C MET A 31 -3.31 -1.00 7.41
N HIS A 32 -4.63 -1.14 7.31
CA HIS A 32 -5.38 -2.19 8.02
C HIS A 32 -4.90 -3.59 7.62
N TYR A 33 -4.62 -3.80 6.33
CA TYR A 33 -4.04 -5.05 5.82
C TYR A 33 -2.52 -5.14 5.96
N LYS A 34 -1.88 -4.18 6.64
CA LYS A 34 -0.43 -4.12 6.88
C LYS A 34 0.40 -4.17 5.58
N ILE A 35 -0.13 -3.58 4.51
CA ILE A 35 0.57 -3.49 3.22
C ILE A 35 1.57 -2.32 3.30
N PRO A 36 2.90 -2.57 3.17
CA PRO A 36 3.91 -1.52 3.22
C PRO A 36 3.76 -0.55 2.04
N MET A 37 3.98 0.74 2.30
CA MET A 37 3.82 1.78 1.30
C MET A 37 5.04 2.69 1.27
N ALA A 38 5.48 3.04 0.05
CA ALA A 38 6.48 4.08 -0.17
C ALA A 38 5.89 5.24 -0.98
N LEU A 39 6.27 6.47 -0.64
CA LEU A 39 5.96 7.64 -1.44
C LEU A 39 7.11 7.91 -2.41
N VAL A 40 6.83 7.88 -3.71
CA VAL A 40 7.85 8.10 -4.75
C VAL A 40 7.51 9.32 -5.59
N SER A 41 8.40 10.30 -5.67
CA SER A 41 8.15 11.53 -6.43
C SER A 41 9.41 12.23 -6.90
N THR A 42 9.35 12.80 -8.10
CA THR A 42 10.42 13.63 -8.69
C THR A 42 10.48 15.06 -8.11
N ARG A 43 9.84 15.31 -6.95
CA ARG A 43 9.88 16.59 -6.23
C ARG A 43 10.95 16.55 -5.13
N PRO A 44 11.46 17.72 -4.69
CA PRO A 44 12.39 17.78 -3.58
C PRO A 44 11.82 17.18 -2.29
N ARG A 45 12.63 16.44 -1.53
CA ARG A 45 12.22 15.80 -0.27
C ARG A 45 11.49 16.74 0.68
N LYS A 46 12.04 17.94 0.90
CA LYS A 46 11.46 18.96 1.78
C LYS A 46 10.02 19.34 1.37
N ALA A 47 9.75 19.42 0.07
CA ALA A 47 8.41 19.75 -0.43
C ALA A 47 7.43 18.59 -0.24
N LEU A 48 7.89 17.34 -0.43
CA LEU A 48 7.09 16.14 -0.19
C LEU A 48 6.72 16.00 1.28
N GLU A 49 7.70 16.07 2.17
CA GLU A 49 7.47 15.96 3.61
C GLU A 49 6.52 17.04 4.11
N THR A 50 6.71 18.28 3.66
CA THR A 50 5.77 19.37 3.97
C THR A 50 4.36 19.01 3.52
N ALA A 51 4.19 18.55 2.27
CA ALA A 51 2.89 18.23 1.71
C ALA A 51 2.17 17.12 2.50
N ILE A 52 2.86 16.00 2.77
CA ILE A 52 2.25 14.86 3.47
C ILE A 52 2.02 15.13 4.95
N MET A 53 2.83 15.98 5.59
CA MET A 53 2.57 16.45 6.95
C MET A 53 1.34 17.36 6.98
N THR A 54 1.22 18.30 6.05
CA THR A 54 0.07 19.22 5.97
C THR A 54 -1.26 18.49 5.79
N VAL A 55 -1.28 17.43 4.96
CA VAL A 55 -2.51 16.64 4.75
C VAL A 55 -2.68 15.49 5.75
N GLY A 56 -1.73 15.31 6.68
CA GLY A 56 -1.82 14.33 7.77
C GLY A 56 -1.70 12.87 7.32
N ILE A 57 -0.84 12.58 6.33
CA ILE A 57 -0.62 11.23 5.81
C ILE A 57 0.83 10.74 5.90
N LYS A 58 1.72 11.47 6.58
CA LYS A 58 3.14 11.08 6.67
C LYS A 58 3.33 9.67 7.22
N GLU A 59 2.57 9.31 8.25
CA GLU A 59 2.70 8.06 8.99
C GLU A 59 2.28 6.81 8.20
N TYR A 60 1.63 6.99 7.06
CA TYR A 60 1.22 5.88 6.19
C TYR A 60 2.37 5.33 5.36
N PHE A 61 3.41 6.13 5.11
CA PHE A 61 4.51 5.74 4.25
C PHE A 61 5.71 5.32 5.10
N THR A 62 6.13 4.07 4.94
CA THR A 62 7.34 3.54 5.57
C THR A 62 8.58 4.24 5.00
N GLU A 63 8.55 4.51 3.69
CA GLU A 63 9.69 5.06 2.96
C GLU A 63 9.27 6.22 2.07
N ILE A 64 10.20 7.16 1.85
CA ILE A 64 10.02 8.29 0.94
C ILE A 64 11.22 8.35 0.01
N VAL A 65 10.95 8.21 -1.29
CA VAL A 65 11.91 8.38 -2.39
C VAL A 65 11.60 9.68 -3.12
N ALA A 66 12.48 10.65 -2.95
CA ALA A 66 12.45 11.98 -3.52
C ALA A 66 13.40 12.12 -4.72
N ALA A 67 13.40 13.29 -5.35
CA ALA A 67 14.26 13.58 -6.51
C ALA A 67 15.76 13.43 -6.20
N GLU A 68 16.15 13.69 -4.95
CA GLU A 68 17.55 13.66 -4.51
C GLU A 68 18.11 12.24 -4.32
N ASP A 69 17.25 11.21 -4.23
CA ASP A 69 17.67 9.85 -3.90
C ASP A 69 18.04 9.02 -5.14
N VAL A 70 17.86 9.58 -6.35
CA VAL A 70 18.10 8.89 -7.62
C VAL A 70 18.83 9.79 -8.60
N HIS A 71 19.48 9.18 -9.59
CA HIS A 71 20.15 9.92 -10.67
C HIS A 71 19.17 10.31 -11.77
N ARG A 72 18.17 9.48 -12.04
CA ARG A 72 17.22 9.64 -13.14
C ARG A 72 15.79 9.61 -12.62
N GLY A 73 15.01 10.60 -13.05
CA GLY A 73 13.57 10.61 -12.84
C GLY A 73 12.84 9.85 -13.95
N LYS A 74 11.53 9.64 -13.72
CA LYS A 74 10.61 9.06 -14.70
C LYS A 74 10.79 9.70 -16.10
N PRO A 75 10.79 8.91 -17.20
CA PRO A 75 10.34 7.53 -17.30
C PRO A 75 11.39 6.47 -16.89
N ASP A 76 12.57 6.84 -16.42
CA ASP A 76 13.54 5.84 -15.93
C ASP A 76 12.99 5.10 -14.67
N PRO A 77 13.14 3.77 -14.57
CA PRO A 77 12.60 2.95 -13.49
C PRO A 77 13.34 3.09 -12.15
N GLU A 78 14.51 3.76 -12.11
CA GLU A 78 15.41 3.82 -10.94
C GLU A 78 14.67 4.11 -9.61
N MET A 79 13.75 5.09 -9.60
CA MET A 79 13.00 5.46 -8.40
C MET A 79 12.12 4.35 -7.84
N PHE A 80 11.53 3.54 -8.72
CA PHE A 80 10.64 2.45 -8.30
C PHE A 80 11.45 1.25 -7.84
N VAL A 81 12.50 0.87 -8.59
CA VAL A 81 13.42 -0.18 -8.17
C VAL A 81 14.02 0.14 -6.80
N TYR A 82 14.46 1.39 -6.59
CA TYR A 82 14.99 1.83 -5.31
C TYR A 82 13.95 1.78 -4.19
N ALA A 83 12.70 2.21 -4.44
CA ALA A 83 11.62 2.11 -3.47
C ALA A 83 11.33 0.65 -3.06
N ALA A 84 11.31 -0.28 -4.01
CA ALA A 84 11.11 -1.71 -3.73
C ALA A 84 12.25 -2.28 -2.85
N GLN A 85 13.50 -1.88 -3.11
CA GLN A 85 14.65 -2.24 -2.29
C GLN A 85 14.50 -1.76 -0.86
N LEU A 86 14.12 -0.49 -0.64
CA LEU A 86 13.90 0.06 0.70
C LEU A 86 12.77 -0.66 1.45
N LEU A 87 11.71 -1.04 0.74
CA LEU A 87 10.61 -1.84 1.30
C LEU A 87 10.97 -3.32 1.53
N ASN A 88 12.12 -3.80 1.03
CA ASN A 88 12.52 -5.20 0.99
C ASN A 88 11.55 -6.10 0.20
N PHE A 89 11.06 -5.63 -0.95
CA PHE A 89 10.24 -6.41 -1.89
C PHE A 89 10.91 -6.55 -3.25
N ILE A 90 10.60 -7.64 -3.95
CA ILE A 90 10.93 -7.79 -5.36
C ILE A 90 10.00 -6.92 -6.22
N PRO A 91 10.47 -6.33 -7.33
CA PRO A 91 9.66 -5.42 -8.14
C PRO A 91 8.33 -6.00 -8.62
N GLU A 92 8.28 -7.28 -8.99
CA GLU A 92 7.10 -7.96 -9.49
C GLU A 92 5.96 -8.05 -8.45
N ARG A 93 6.27 -7.85 -7.16
CA ARG A 93 5.29 -7.80 -6.07
C ARG A 93 4.91 -6.36 -5.67
N CYS A 94 5.39 -5.36 -6.41
CA CYS A 94 5.07 -3.96 -6.17
C CYS A 94 4.02 -3.46 -7.17
N ILE A 95 3.13 -2.60 -6.67
CA ILE A 95 2.12 -1.91 -7.49
C ILE A 95 2.39 -0.41 -7.41
N VAL A 96 2.59 0.20 -8.57
CA VAL A 96 2.82 1.65 -8.71
C VAL A 96 1.50 2.37 -8.96
N PHE A 97 1.21 3.37 -8.14
CA PHE A 97 0.09 4.28 -8.36
C PHE A 97 0.56 5.58 -9.00
N GLY A 98 -0.04 5.95 -10.14
CA GLY A 98 0.39 7.10 -10.94
C GLY A 98 -0.75 7.80 -11.66
N ASN A 99 -0.44 8.83 -12.43
CA ASN A 99 -1.44 9.57 -13.21
C ASN A 99 -0.90 10.10 -14.55
N SER A 100 0.21 9.53 -15.03
CA SER A 100 0.88 9.94 -16.27
C SER A 100 1.49 8.74 -16.98
N ASN A 101 1.62 8.82 -18.30
CA ASN A 101 2.26 7.77 -19.11
C ASN A 101 3.72 7.54 -18.72
N LEU A 102 4.44 8.59 -18.33
CA LEU A 102 5.81 8.44 -17.79
C LEU A 102 5.87 7.59 -16.52
N THR A 103 4.79 7.58 -15.71
CA THR A 103 4.72 6.72 -14.54
C THR A 103 4.43 5.27 -14.93
N VAL A 104 3.55 5.06 -15.92
CA VAL A 104 3.24 3.73 -16.44
C VAL A 104 4.47 3.10 -17.06
N GLU A 105 5.17 3.83 -17.93
CA GLU A 105 6.41 3.41 -18.59
C GLU A 105 7.47 3.03 -17.55
N ALA A 106 7.77 3.91 -16.60
CA ALA A 106 8.73 3.63 -15.54
C ALA A 106 8.36 2.42 -14.67
N ALA A 107 7.07 2.20 -14.40
CA ALA A 107 6.62 1.05 -13.63
C ALA A 107 6.83 -0.27 -14.40
N HIS A 108 6.47 -0.28 -15.68
CA HIS A 108 6.61 -1.45 -16.55
C HIS A 108 8.08 -1.79 -16.81
N ASP A 109 8.93 -0.79 -17.02
CA ASP A 109 10.38 -0.98 -17.16
C ASP A 109 11.01 -1.53 -15.87
N ALA A 110 10.39 -1.26 -14.71
CA ALA A 110 10.76 -1.84 -13.42
C ALA A 110 10.13 -3.23 -13.18
N GLN A 111 9.40 -3.81 -14.15
CA GLN A 111 8.63 -5.05 -14.02
C GLN A 111 7.54 -5.01 -12.93
N MET A 112 7.07 -3.80 -12.59
CA MET A 112 5.99 -3.59 -11.63
C MET A 112 4.65 -3.41 -12.34
N LYS A 113 3.56 -3.73 -11.63
CA LYS A 113 2.20 -3.41 -12.09
C LYS A 113 1.90 -1.93 -11.87
N CYS A 114 1.11 -1.32 -12.75
CA CYS A 114 0.72 0.08 -12.64
C CYS A 114 -0.79 0.27 -12.59
N VAL A 115 -1.25 0.99 -11.57
CA VAL A 115 -2.60 1.52 -11.47
C VAL A 115 -2.57 3.02 -11.75
N ALA A 116 -3.21 3.43 -12.85
CA ALA A 116 -3.32 4.83 -13.22
C ALA A 116 -4.61 5.44 -12.67
N VAL A 117 -4.48 6.55 -11.93
CA VAL A 117 -5.60 7.36 -11.43
C VAL A 117 -5.84 8.52 -12.38
N ALA A 118 -6.93 8.41 -13.14
CA ALA A 118 -7.34 9.40 -14.12
C ALA A 118 -7.38 10.80 -13.47
N SER A 119 -6.91 11.80 -14.21
CA SER A 119 -6.77 13.15 -13.66
C SER A 119 -6.98 14.21 -14.71
N LYS A 120 -5.91 14.92 -15.08
CA LYS A 120 -5.88 15.84 -16.20
C LYS A 120 -5.90 15.08 -17.53
N HIS A 121 -5.31 13.89 -17.56
CA HIS A 121 -5.34 13.00 -18.70
C HIS A 121 -6.67 12.23 -18.73
N PRO A 122 -7.36 12.20 -19.88
CA PRO A 122 -8.51 11.34 -20.07
C PRO A 122 -8.08 9.87 -20.00
N VAL A 123 -9.01 9.00 -19.57
CA VAL A 123 -8.76 7.56 -19.35
C VAL A 123 -8.11 6.87 -20.55
N TYR A 124 -8.49 7.25 -21.77
CA TYR A 124 -7.95 6.63 -23.00
C TYR A 124 -6.46 6.92 -23.23
N GLU A 125 -5.92 8.01 -22.66
CA GLU A 125 -4.48 8.31 -22.75
C GLU A 125 -3.64 7.44 -21.82
N LEU A 126 -4.26 6.88 -20.76
CA LEU A 126 -3.61 6.06 -19.73
C LEU A 126 -3.80 4.55 -19.99
N GLY A 127 -4.25 4.17 -21.19
CA GLY A 127 -4.63 2.78 -21.52
C GLY A 127 -3.48 1.77 -21.52
N ALA A 128 -2.24 2.22 -21.38
CA ALA A 128 -1.10 1.33 -21.19
C ALA A 128 -1.01 0.78 -19.75
N ALA A 129 -1.66 1.39 -18.76
CA ALA A 129 -1.62 0.90 -17.38
C ALA A 129 -2.36 -0.44 -17.23
N ASP A 130 -1.95 -1.27 -16.29
CA ASP A 130 -2.63 -2.55 -16.00
C ASP A 130 -4.06 -2.34 -15.49
N LEU A 131 -4.31 -1.22 -14.79
CA LEU A 131 -5.64 -0.81 -14.37
C LEU A 131 -5.77 0.71 -14.38
N VAL A 132 -6.95 1.21 -14.77
CA VAL A 132 -7.25 2.66 -14.75
C VAL A 132 -8.50 2.90 -13.92
N VAL A 133 -8.40 3.77 -12.92
CA VAL A 133 -9.51 4.17 -12.03
C VAL A 133 -9.67 5.69 -12.02
N ARG A 134 -10.84 6.19 -11.65
CA ARG A 134 -11.02 7.64 -11.45
C ARG A 134 -10.68 8.06 -10.02
N ASN A 135 -11.04 7.23 -9.06
CA ASN A 135 -10.80 7.45 -7.64
C ASN A 135 -10.22 6.20 -6.99
N LEU A 136 -9.39 6.38 -5.97
CA LEU A 136 -8.72 5.25 -5.31
C LEU A 136 -9.69 4.39 -4.46
N ASN A 137 -10.86 4.93 -4.09
CA ASN A 137 -11.89 4.16 -3.40
C ASN A 137 -12.70 3.23 -4.34
N GLU A 138 -12.39 3.21 -5.64
CA GLU A 138 -12.91 2.21 -6.59
C GLU A 138 -12.14 0.88 -6.48
N LEU A 139 -11.02 0.86 -5.75
CA LEU A 139 -10.15 -0.30 -5.59
C LEU A 139 -10.39 -1.02 -4.26
N THR A 140 -10.32 -2.33 -4.31
CA THR A 140 -10.28 -3.23 -3.16
C THR A 140 -8.93 -3.92 -3.06
N VAL A 141 -8.64 -4.51 -1.90
CA VAL A 141 -7.44 -5.35 -1.73
C VAL A 141 -7.49 -6.58 -2.64
N VAL A 142 -8.68 -7.08 -2.97
CA VAL A 142 -8.85 -8.20 -3.91
C VAL A 142 -8.37 -7.80 -5.30
N ASP A 143 -8.69 -6.59 -5.76
CA ASP A 143 -8.21 -6.08 -7.05
C ASP A 143 -6.67 -6.01 -7.09
N LEU A 144 -6.05 -5.58 -5.98
CA LEU A 144 -4.59 -5.54 -5.88
C LEU A 144 -3.95 -6.93 -5.88
N LYS A 145 -4.56 -7.90 -5.19
CA LYS A 145 -4.09 -9.29 -5.19
C LYS A 145 -4.18 -9.92 -6.57
N ASN A 146 -5.29 -9.70 -7.27
CA ASN A 146 -5.49 -10.16 -8.64
C ASN A 146 -4.47 -9.52 -9.57
N LEU A 147 -4.17 -8.23 -9.39
CA LEU A 147 -3.21 -7.51 -10.22
C LEU A 147 -1.77 -8.02 -10.02
N ALA A 148 -1.40 -8.35 -8.78
CA ALA A 148 -0.10 -8.89 -8.43
C ALA A 148 0.05 -10.39 -8.71
N ASP A 149 -0.96 -11.03 -9.34
CA ASP A 149 -1.01 -12.47 -9.62
C ASP A 149 -0.69 -13.34 -8.38
N ILE A 150 -1.09 -12.86 -7.19
CA ILE A 150 -0.90 -13.59 -5.93
C ILE A 150 -2.01 -14.63 -5.84
N GLU A 151 -1.71 -15.89 -6.14
CA GLU A 151 -2.59 -17.01 -5.76
C GLU A 151 -2.89 -16.91 -4.25
N SER A 152 -4.16 -17.05 -3.89
CA SER A 152 -4.75 -16.79 -2.57
C SER A 152 -4.23 -17.67 -1.40
N ALA A 153 -3.07 -18.31 -1.55
CA ALA A 153 -2.57 -19.36 -0.67
C ALA A 153 -1.88 -18.88 0.62
N GLU A 154 -1.53 -17.59 0.77
CA GLU A 154 -0.77 -17.10 1.94
C GLU A 154 -1.56 -16.17 2.88
N PHE A 155 -2.82 -16.48 3.15
CA PHE A 155 -3.43 -16.10 4.42
C PHE A 155 -3.96 -17.38 5.06
N GLY A 156 -3.12 -17.97 5.91
CA GLY A 156 -3.56 -19.00 6.85
C GLY A 156 -4.82 -18.51 7.56
N SER A 157 -5.85 -19.34 7.52
CA SER A 157 -7.05 -19.19 8.33
C SER A 157 -6.64 -18.90 9.77
N LEU A 158 -6.81 -17.65 10.21
CA LEU A 158 -7.00 -17.38 11.63
C LEU A 158 -8.38 -17.93 11.99
N GLU A 159 -8.44 -19.25 12.20
CA GLU A 159 -9.50 -19.79 13.02
C GLU A 159 -9.27 -19.26 14.45
N PRO A 160 -10.28 -18.70 15.11
CA PRO A 160 -10.17 -18.37 16.52
C PRO A 160 -9.92 -19.68 17.29
N GLU A 161 -8.85 -19.74 18.07
CA GLU A 161 -8.67 -20.78 19.07
C GLU A 161 -9.88 -20.73 20.01
N MET A 162 -10.81 -21.68 19.85
CA MET A 162 -11.85 -21.93 20.85
C MET A 162 -11.14 -22.45 22.10
N GLU A 163 -11.05 -21.62 23.13
CA GLU A 163 -10.76 -22.07 24.49
C GLU A 163 -11.86 -23.07 24.88
N LEU A 164 -11.48 -24.35 24.95
CA LEU A 164 -12.33 -25.39 25.51
C LEU A 164 -12.38 -25.17 27.03
N GLU A 165 -13.51 -24.68 27.52
CA GLU A 165 -13.86 -24.80 28.93
C GLU A 165 -14.06 -26.31 29.23
N GLU A 166 -13.21 -26.87 30.09
CA GLU A 166 -13.37 -28.23 30.60
C GLU A 166 -14.62 -28.30 31.50
N GLU A 167 -15.68 -28.94 31.00
CA GLU A 167 -16.80 -29.39 31.84
C GLU A 167 -16.35 -30.57 32.71
N GLU A 168 -16.07 -30.33 34.00
CA GLU A 168 -16.06 -31.39 35.01
C GLU A 168 -17.50 -31.82 35.32
N ASP A 169 -17.94 -32.97 34.78
CA ASP A 169 -19.03 -33.73 35.40
C ASP A 169 -18.90 -35.23 35.10
N GLU A 170 -18.46 -36.02 36.06
CA GLU A 170 -18.93 -37.41 36.19
C GLU A 170 -19.25 -37.75 37.64
N ARG A 171 -20.55 -37.68 37.94
CA ARG A 171 -21.18 -38.35 39.06
C ARG A 171 -21.05 -39.87 38.93
N SER A 172 -20.67 -40.47 40.06
CA SER A 172 -21.35 -41.63 40.68
C SER A 172 -21.50 -42.92 39.86
N SER A 173 -20.72 -43.93 40.24
CA SER A 173 -21.18 -45.32 40.17
C SER A 173 -21.00 -46.02 41.52
N LEU A 174 -22.13 -46.57 41.99
CA LEU A 174 -22.40 -47.28 43.23
C LEU A 174 -21.51 -48.52 43.53
N VAL A 175 -21.21 -48.65 44.82
CA VAL A 175 -21.21 -49.87 45.68
C VAL A 175 -20.16 -50.96 45.46
N GLY A 176 -19.32 -51.11 46.48
CA GLY A 176 -18.63 -52.35 46.86
C GLY A 176 -18.17 -52.23 48.31
N VAL A 177 -18.82 -52.97 49.21
CA VAL A 177 -18.53 -53.10 50.65
C VAL A 177 -17.26 -53.92 50.85
N ASP A 178 -16.45 -53.54 51.85
CA ASP A 178 -15.77 -54.40 52.84
C ASP A 178 -14.76 -53.52 53.61
N ASP A 179 -15.02 -53.12 54.85
CA ASP A 179 -14.78 -53.83 56.12
C ASP A 179 -13.44 -53.40 56.77
N ILE A 180 -13.46 -53.25 58.11
CA ILE A 180 -12.33 -53.52 59.04
C ILE A 180 -11.41 -52.36 59.53
N PHE A 181 -11.75 -51.89 60.76
CA PHE A 181 -10.93 -51.71 61.99
C PHE A 181 -10.33 -50.34 62.46
N TRP A 182 -10.70 -50.07 63.75
CA TRP A 182 -10.21 -49.19 64.84
C TRP A 182 -10.18 -47.66 64.66
#